data_AF-A0A169BTJ4-F1
#
_entry.id   AF-A0A169BTJ4-F1
#
_cell.length_a   1.000
_cell.length_b   1.000
_cell.length_c   1.000
_cell.angle_alpha   90.00
_cell.angle_beta   90.00
_cell.angle_gamma   90.00
#
_symmetry.space_group_name_H-M   'P 1'
#
loop_
_entity.id
_entity.type
_entity.pdbx_description
1 polymer ?
#
loop_
_entity_poly.entity_id
_entity_poly.type
_entity_poly.pdbx_seq_one_letter_code
_entity_poly.pdbx_strand_id
1 'polypeptide(L)'
;MTVRVTGPTLWPNVYGEGGPVLRASFHTGAVEDQYLIDAVMPCAPGDFESLLLEDNAQRAAGVVLPGDEGIAPQPRLGQPTSTPTAPPPTG
;
A
#
# COMPACT_ATOMS: atom_id res chain seq x y z
N MET A 1 -0.75 15.86 5.40
CA MET A 1 -1.66 14.71 5.23
C MET A 1 -2.96 14.96 5.99
N THR A 2 -4.09 14.77 5.31
CA THR A 2 -5.43 14.89 5.88
C THR A 2 -6.24 13.64 5.50
N VAL A 3 -7.06 13.16 6.43
CA VAL A 3 -7.92 11.99 6.22
C VAL A 3 -9.37 12.38 6.51
N ARG A 4 -10.28 12.01 5.62
CA ARG A 4 -11.73 12.18 5.79
C ARG A 4 -12.43 10.84 5.69
N VAL A 5 -13.27 10.54 6.67
CA VAL A 5 -14.10 9.33 6.69
C VAL A 5 -15.56 9.72 6.52
N THR A 6 -16.29 8.98 5.68
CA THR A 6 -17.71 9.24 5.39
C THR A 6 -18.47 7.93 5.28
N GLY A 7 -19.81 7.98 5.43
CA GLY A 7 -20.65 6.79 5.37
C GLY A 7 -20.80 6.08 6.71
N PRO A 8 -21.47 4.92 6.71
CA PRO A 8 -21.78 4.18 7.94
C PRO A 8 -20.53 3.49 8.51
N THR A 9 -20.56 3.20 9.81
CA THR A 9 -19.42 2.62 10.55
C THR A 9 -18.97 1.26 10.04
N LEU A 10 -19.91 0.44 9.51
CA LEU A 10 -19.62 -0.92 9.09
C LEU A 10 -18.96 -1.01 7.70
N TRP A 11 -19.19 -0.01 6.85
CA TRP A 11 -18.59 0.11 5.51
C TRP A 11 -18.28 1.59 5.21
N PRO A 12 -17.28 2.17 5.87
CA PRO A 12 -16.88 3.55 5.65
C PRO A 12 -16.19 3.75 4.30
N ASN A 13 -16.28 4.96 3.78
CA ASN A 13 -15.40 5.43 2.71
C ASN A 13 -14.31 6.31 3.32
N VAL A 14 -13.05 6.01 3.01
CA VAL A 14 -11.88 6.71 3.54
C VAL A 14 -11.21 7.46 2.40
N TYR A 15 -10.94 8.74 2.59
CA TYR A 15 -10.23 9.60 1.65
C TYR A 15 -8.97 10.16 2.31
N GLY A 16 -7.84 10.11 1.61
CA GLY A 16 -6.56 10.65 2.06
C GLY A 16 -5.97 11.63 1.05
N GLU A 17 -5.43 12.77 1.53
CA GLU A 17 -4.78 13.78 0.70
C GLU A 17 -3.51 14.33 1.36
N GLY A 18 -2.61 14.90 0.56
CA GLY A 18 -1.37 15.53 1.04
C GLY A 18 -0.34 14.53 1.57
N GLY A 19 -0.25 13.36 0.93
CA GLY A 19 0.78 12.34 1.11
C GLY A 19 1.57 12.12 -0.20
N PRO A 20 2.23 10.96 -0.38
CA PRO A 20 2.96 10.64 -1.62
C PRO A 20 2.08 10.64 -2.88
N VAL A 21 0.79 10.34 -2.69
CA VAL A 21 -0.25 10.49 -3.72
C VAL A 21 -1.05 11.77 -3.48
N LEU A 22 -1.56 12.37 -4.56
CA LEU A 22 -2.38 13.58 -4.49
C LEU A 22 -3.68 13.30 -3.74
N ARG A 23 -4.32 12.17 -4.06
CA ARG A 23 -5.55 11.70 -3.43
C ARG A 23 -5.59 10.18 -3.44
N ALA A 24 -6.04 9.57 -2.34
CA ALA A 24 -6.42 8.17 -2.27
C ALA A 24 -7.86 8.02 -1.78
N SER A 25 -8.58 7.01 -2.25
CA SER A 25 -9.89 6.63 -1.74
C SER A 25 -10.02 5.12 -1.57
N PHE A 26 -10.63 4.71 -0.46
CA PHE A 26 -10.90 3.33 -0.11
C PHE A 26 -12.39 3.17 0.14
N HIS A 27 -13.05 2.39 -0.72
CA HIS A 27 -14.46 2.06 -0.65
C HIS A 27 -14.63 0.66 -0.06
N THR A 28 -15.11 0.60 1.19
CA THR A 28 -15.19 -0.67 1.93
C THR A 28 -16.54 -1.38 1.80
N GLY A 29 -17.51 -0.78 1.09
CA GLY A 29 -18.82 -1.35 0.79
C GLY A 29 -19.13 -1.43 -0.70
N ALA A 30 -18.12 -1.73 -1.54
CA ALA A 30 -18.35 -1.90 -2.96
C ALA A 30 -19.15 -3.19 -3.24
N VAL A 31 -19.66 -3.34 -4.47
CA VAL A 31 -20.43 -4.51 -4.90
C VAL A 31 -19.63 -5.81 -4.72
N GLU A 32 -20.32 -6.88 -4.34
CA GLU A 32 -19.81 -8.27 -4.36
C GLU A 32 -18.50 -8.52 -3.57
N ASP A 33 -18.51 -8.35 -2.24
CA ASP A 33 -17.38 -8.67 -1.34
C ASP A 33 -16.03 -8.06 -1.78
N GLN A 34 -16.07 -6.97 -2.54
CA GLN A 34 -14.89 -6.29 -3.05
C GLN A 34 -14.64 -4.99 -2.29
N TYR A 35 -13.37 -4.65 -2.19
CA TYR A 35 -12.90 -3.33 -1.80
C TYR A 35 -12.41 -2.60 -3.04
N LEU A 36 -12.80 -1.33 -3.18
CA LEU A 36 -12.36 -0.50 -4.29
C LEU A 36 -11.33 0.50 -3.77
N ILE A 37 -10.12 0.46 -4.33
CA ILE A 37 -9.01 1.35 -3.99
C ILE A 37 -8.69 2.18 -5.22
N ASP A 38 -8.68 3.50 -5.06
CA ASP A 38 -8.27 4.45 -6.09
C ASP A 38 -7.18 5.37 -5.53
N ALA A 39 -6.23 5.74 -6.38
CA ALA A 39 -5.11 6.61 -6.05
C ALA A 39 -4.74 7.45 -7.27
N VAL A 40 -4.68 8.76 -7.06
CA VAL A 40 -4.21 9.73 -8.05
C VAL A 40 -2.81 10.18 -7.62
N MET A 41 -1.82 9.91 -8.47
CA MET A 41 -0.43 10.30 -8.25
C MET A 41 0.05 11.28 -9.31
N PRO A 42 1.01 12.18 -9.00
CA PRO A 42 1.68 12.95 -10.03
C PRO A 42 2.40 12.03 -11.00
N CYS A 43 2.39 12.36 -12.29
CA CYS A 43 3.25 11.67 -13.24
C CYS A 43 4.71 11.94 -12.89
N ALA A 44 5.53 10.88 -12.82
CA ALA A 44 6.98 11.05 -12.82
C ALA A 44 7.41 11.65 -14.17
N PRO A 45 8.24 12.70 -14.19
CA PRO A 45 8.78 13.22 -15.43
C PRO A 45 9.74 12.20 -16.06
N GLY A 46 9.58 11.92 -17.35
CA GLY A 46 10.49 11.04 -18.07
C GLY A 46 9.78 10.08 -19.02
N ASP A 47 10.58 9.27 -19.69
CA ASP A 47 10.11 8.15 -20.50
C ASP A 47 9.75 6.96 -19.59
N PHE A 48 8.57 6.37 -19.83
CA PHE A 48 8.02 5.35 -18.94
C PHE A 48 8.87 4.08 -18.92
N GLU A 49 9.47 3.71 -20.06
CA GLU A 49 10.29 2.50 -20.17
C GLU A 49 11.58 2.68 -19.38
N SER A 50 12.21 3.85 -19.51
CA SER A 50 13.42 4.21 -18.76
C SER A 50 13.20 4.21 -17.25
N LEU A 51 12.08 4.79 -16.79
CA LEU A 51 11.70 4.79 -15.37
C LEU A 51 11.46 3.36 -14.84
N LEU A 52 10.78 2.52 -15.62
CA LEU A 52 10.55 1.12 -15.25
C LEU A 52 11.86 0.31 -15.18
N LEU A 53 12.81 0.56 -16.08
CA LEU A 53 14.13 -0.05 -16.06
C LEU A 53 14.92 0.33 -14.80
N GLU A 54 14.85 1.61 -14.39
CA GLU A 54 15.47 2.08 -13.16
C GLU A 54 14.87 1.43 -11.92
N ASP A 55 13.54 1.41 -11.79
CA ASP A 55 12.84 0.75 -10.68
C ASP A 55 13.21 -0.74 -10.58
N ASN A 56 13.26 -1.44 -11.71
CA ASN A 56 13.64 -2.85 -11.75
C ASN A 56 15.11 -3.06 -11.33
N ALA A 57 16.02 -2.16 -11.71
CA ALA A 57 17.41 -2.24 -11.28
C ALA A 57 17.55 -2.03 -9.76
N GLN A 58 16.77 -1.10 -9.19
CA GLN A 58 16.71 -0.88 -7.75
C GLN A 58 16.18 -2.13 -7.01
N ARG A 59 15.09 -2.73 -7.51
CA ARG A 59 14.55 -3.99 -6.97
C ARG A 59 15.54 -5.15 -7.07
N ALA A 60 16.26 -5.28 -8.19
CA ALA A 60 17.30 -6.29 -8.36
C ALA A 60 18.48 -6.10 -7.39
N ALA A 61 18.76 -4.87 -6.98
CA ALA A 61 19.72 -4.54 -5.93
C ALA A 61 19.17 -4.75 -4.50
N GLY A 62 17.92 -5.18 -4.36
CA GLY A 62 17.27 -5.44 -3.06
C GLY A 62 16.64 -4.21 -2.40
N VAL A 63 16.48 -3.10 -3.14
CA VAL A 63 15.77 -1.91 -2.64
C VAL A 63 14.26 -2.17 -2.64
N VAL A 64 13.59 -1.79 -1.54
CA VAL A 64 12.12 -1.82 -1.43
C VAL A 64 11.58 -0.47 -1.89
N LEU A 65 10.80 -0.46 -2.97
CA LEU A 65 10.15 0.75 -3.48
C LEU A 65 8.76 0.92 -2.86
N PRO A 66 8.18 2.14 -2.89
CA PRO A 66 6.81 2.34 -2.46
C PRO A 66 5.84 1.39 -3.17
N GLY A 67 5.09 0.59 -2.41
CA GLY A 67 4.22 -0.48 -2.91
C GLY A 67 4.80 -1.90 -2.82
N ASP A 68 6.11 -2.05 -2.58
CA ASP A 68 6.79 -3.34 -2.44
C ASP A 68 6.79 -3.87 -0.99
N GLU A 69 6.18 -3.14 -0.03
CA GLU A 69 6.23 -3.45 1.41
C GLU A 69 5.52 -4.77 1.78
N GLY A 70 4.81 -5.37 0.82
CA GLY A 70 4.06 -6.61 1.00
C GLY A 70 2.72 -6.41 1.69
N ILE A 71 1.92 -7.48 1.76
CA ILE A 71 0.69 -7.45 2.56
C ILE A 71 1.06 -7.59 4.02
N ALA A 72 0.82 -6.54 4.81
CA ALA A 72 0.85 -6.64 6.25
C ALA A 72 -0.18 -7.70 6.69
N PRO A 73 0.24 -8.80 7.35
CA PRO A 73 -0.70 -9.80 7.81
C PRO A 73 -1.68 -9.13 8.78
N GLN A 74 -2.95 -9.05 8.41
CA GLN A 74 -3.98 -8.66 9.36
C GLN A 74 -4.11 -9.80 10.39
N PRO A 75 -4.01 -9.52 11.70
CA PRO A 75 -4.32 -10.51 12.70
C PRO A 75 -5.79 -10.90 12.51
N ARG A 76 -6.06 -12.10 11.99
CA ARG A 76 -7.41 -12.67 12.09
C ARG A 76 -7.68 -12.91 13.57
N LEU A 77 -8.85 -12.49 14.05
CA LEU A 77 -9.25 -12.70 15.44
C LEU A 77 -9.13 -14.22 15.74
N GLY A 78 -8.20 -14.59 16.63
CA GLY A 78 -7.94 -15.99 17.00
C GLY A 78 -6.79 -16.70 16.26
N GLN A 79 -6.06 -16.04 15.34
CA GLN A 79 -4.88 -16.62 14.71
C GLN A 79 -3.59 -16.05 15.32
N PRO A 80 -2.67 -16.90 15.83
CA PRO A 80 -1.42 -16.41 16.39
C PRO A 80 -0.61 -15.70 15.30
N THR A 81 -0.22 -14.45 15.57
CA THR A 81 0.70 -13.69 14.71
C THR A 81 2.02 -14.44 14.63
N SER A 82 2.45 -14.87 13.44
CA SER A 82 3.79 -15.40 13.25
C SER A 82 4.80 -14.29 13.52
N THR A 83 5.49 -14.37 14.65
CA THR A 83 6.62 -13.49 14.97
C THR A 83 7.67 -13.61 13.84
N PRO A 84 8.16 -12.50 13.27
CA PRO A 84 9.29 -12.56 12.34
C PRO A 84 10.48 -13.22 13.06
N THR A 85 10.96 -14.35 12.53
CA THR A 85 12.16 -15.03 13.02
C THR A 85 13.34 -14.07 12.90
N ALA A 86 13.97 -13.71 14.02
CA ALA A 86 15.20 -12.93 14.03
C ALA A 86 16.28 -13.63 13.19
N PRO A 87 17.11 -12.90 12.41
CA PRO A 87 18.22 -13.52 11.69
C PRO A 87 19.20 -14.17 12.68
N PRO A 88 19.84 -15.29 12.32
CA PRO A 88 20.76 -15.98 13.21
C PRO A 88 21.96 -15.08 13.57
N PRO A 89 22.51 -15.19 14.79
CA PRO A 89 23.68 -14.40 15.19
C PRO A 89 24.89 -14.82 14.35
N THR A 90 25.55 -13.83 13.76
CA THR A 90 26.86 -14.00 13.12
C THR A 90 27.90 -14.27 14.20
N GLY A 91 28.41 -15.50 14.25
CA GLY A 91 29.60 -15.89 15.02
C GLY A 91 30.82 -15.98 14.13
#